data_AF-A0A673ATB0-F1
#
_entry.id   AF-A0A673ATB0-F1
#
_cell.length_a   1.000
_cell.length_b   1.000
_cell.length_c   1.000
_cell.angle_alpha   90.00
_cell.angle_beta   90.00
_cell.angle_gamma   90.00
#
_symmetry.space_group_name_H-M   'P 1'
#
loop_
_entity.id
_entity.type
_entity.pdbx_description
1 polymer ?
#
loop_
_entity_poly.entity_id
_entity_poly.type
_entity_poly.pdbx_seq_one_letter_code
_entity_poly.pdbx_strand_id
1 'polypeptide(L)'
;MLHIDKVSATHQGKPHPYMKKVYQRLDSLEAQDVGRSDGTLVQSFRSSDGPDLAPPGWIWFNVSTLNPSMLGAELVLFRKTLHPRPLSVTVTLHSVTMLKGALNESPALEERLLTLDQRPSSGYDVFNVSAVLAVKPLEVMGFQLRYTDESGSLVLHEALTQSLYCLNRSSLSEPLLVLYQTHPLLKETL
;
A
#
# COMPACT_ATOMS: atom_id res chain seq x y z
N MET A 1 -7.83 -14.88 -26.47
CA MET A 1 -6.67 -15.42 -25.73
C MET A 1 -6.13 -14.27 -24.90
N LEU A 2 -6.31 -14.32 -23.57
CA LEU A 2 -6.04 -13.24 -22.62
C LEU A 2 -4.54 -12.98 -22.47
N HIS A 3 -4.11 -11.72 -22.51
CA HIS A 3 -2.80 -11.28 -22.03
C HIS A 3 -3.00 -10.40 -20.81
N ILE A 4 -3.05 -11.02 -19.63
CA ILE A 4 -2.72 -10.32 -18.39
C ILE A 4 -1.19 -10.38 -18.34
N ASP A 5 -0.53 -9.29 -18.73
CA ASP A 5 0.93 -9.19 -18.61
C ASP A 5 1.28 -9.08 -17.13
N LYS A 6 1.38 -10.26 -16.52
CA LYS A 6 1.69 -10.51 -15.13
C LYS A 6 3.18 -10.25 -14.93
N VAL A 7 3.60 -8.98 -15.01
CA VAL A 7 4.98 -8.57 -14.73
C VAL A 7 5.19 -8.62 -13.22
N SER A 8 5.35 -9.84 -12.71
CA SER A 8 5.80 -10.08 -11.34
C SER A 8 7.31 -9.85 -11.34
N ALA A 9 7.76 -8.74 -10.77
CA ALA A 9 9.18 -8.56 -10.51
C ALA A 9 9.69 -9.75 -9.66
N THR A 10 10.87 -10.23 -10.03
CA THR A 10 11.59 -11.44 -9.64
C THR A 10 11.60 -11.78 -8.15
N HIS A 11 10.58 -12.44 -7.64
CA HIS A 11 10.68 -13.33 -6.47
C HIS A 11 9.90 -14.61 -6.78
N GLN A 12 10.57 -15.77 -6.82
CA GLN A 12 9.97 -17.12 -6.95
C GLN A 12 9.15 -17.51 -5.70
N GLY A 13 8.25 -16.65 -5.26
CA GLY A 13 7.41 -16.82 -4.07
C GLY A 13 5.95 -16.99 -4.44
N LYS A 14 5.19 -17.65 -3.54
CA LYS A 14 3.72 -17.71 -3.63
C LYS A 14 3.16 -16.28 -3.81
N PRO A 15 2.10 -16.09 -4.62
CA PRO A 15 1.49 -14.79 -4.80
C PRO A 15 0.98 -14.26 -3.45
N HIS A 16 1.15 -12.96 -3.21
CA HIS A 16 0.66 -12.33 -1.99
C HIS A 16 -0.86 -12.57 -1.85
N PRO A 17 -1.39 -12.95 -0.67
CA PRO A 17 -2.81 -13.31 -0.54
C PRO A 17 -3.76 -12.19 -0.93
N TYR A 18 -3.38 -10.93 -0.70
CA TYR A 18 -4.15 -9.77 -1.17
C TYR A 18 -4.27 -9.71 -2.70
N MET A 19 -3.20 -10.04 -3.44
CA MET A 19 -3.23 -10.03 -4.91
C MET A 19 -4.23 -11.02 -5.48
N LYS A 20 -4.48 -12.15 -4.80
CA LYS A 20 -5.56 -13.06 -5.21
C LYS A 20 -6.93 -12.38 -5.20
N LYS A 21 -7.20 -11.53 -4.20
CA LYS A 21 -8.45 -10.76 -4.10
C LYS A 21 -8.52 -9.69 -5.18
N VAL A 22 -7.39 -9.04 -5.50
CA VAL A 22 -7.31 -8.07 -6.59
C VAL A 22 -7.66 -8.72 -7.92
N TYR A 23 -7.02 -9.84 -8.27
CA TYR A 23 -7.31 -10.56 -9.51
C TYR A 23 -8.77 -11.01 -9.59
N GLN A 24 -9.31 -11.63 -8.54
CA GLN A 24 -10.72 -12.04 -8.49
C GLN A 24 -11.68 -10.86 -8.71
N ARG A 25 -11.36 -9.69 -8.16
CA ARG A 25 -12.17 -8.48 -8.34
C ARG A 25 -12.09 -7.97 -9.78
N LEU A 26 -10.90 -7.93 -10.37
CA LEU A 26 -10.72 -7.49 -11.76
C LEU A 26 -11.45 -8.43 -12.73
N ASP A 27 -11.32 -9.74 -12.54
CA ASP A 27 -12.03 -10.75 -13.34
C ASP A 27 -13.56 -10.54 -13.28
N SER A 28 -14.08 -10.19 -12.09
CA SER A 28 -15.51 -9.92 -11.89
C SER A 28 -15.97 -8.62 -12.57
N LEU A 29 -15.12 -7.59 -12.61
CA LEU A 29 -15.44 -6.32 -13.27
C LEU A 29 -15.42 -6.46 -14.79
N GLU A 30 -14.47 -7.21 -15.35
CA GLU A 30 -14.41 -7.48 -16.79
C GLU A 30 -15.60 -8.32 -17.27
N ALA A 31 -16.13 -9.23 -16.44
CA ALA A 31 -17.35 -9.97 -16.74
C ALA A 31 -18.60 -9.06 -16.82
N GLN A 32 -18.58 -7.89 -16.18
CA GLN A 32 -19.66 -6.90 -16.22
C GLN A 32 -19.47 -5.86 -17.32
N ASP A 33 -18.23 -5.53 -17.67
CA ASP A 33 -17.86 -4.49 -18.66
C ASP A 33 -17.58 -5.13 -20.04
N VAL A 34 -18.63 -5.73 -20.65
CA VAL A 34 -18.59 -6.37 -21.97
C VAL A 34 -18.33 -5.32 -23.06
N GLY A 35 -17.09 -4.87 -23.21
CA GLY A 35 -16.72 -3.88 -24.24
C GLY A 35 -15.34 -3.22 -24.15
N ARG A 36 -14.61 -3.36 -23.03
CA ARG A 36 -13.22 -2.85 -22.94
C ARG A 36 -12.22 -3.96 -23.27
N SER A 37 -11.54 -3.85 -24.41
CA SER A 37 -10.57 -4.85 -24.91
C SER A 37 -9.19 -4.78 -24.26
N ASP A 38 -8.89 -3.68 -23.57
CA ASP A 38 -7.56 -3.41 -23.04
C ASP A 38 -7.60 -3.69 -21.54
N GLY A 39 -7.15 -4.89 -21.15
CA GLY A 39 -7.15 -5.34 -19.76
C GLY A 39 -6.45 -4.34 -18.81
N THR A 40 -6.79 -4.41 -17.52
CA THR A 40 -6.23 -3.47 -16.53
C THR A 40 -4.84 -3.92 -16.09
N LEU A 41 -3.81 -3.12 -16.39
CA LEU A 41 -2.45 -3.40 -15.89
C LEU A 41 -2.34 -3.13 -14.39
N VAL A 42 -1.82 -4.12 -13.66
CA VAL A 42 -1.57 -4.05 -12.21
C VAL A 42 -0.13 -4.49 -11.90
N GLN A 43 0.59 -3.69 -11.13
CA GLN A 43 1.90 -4.02 -10.58
C GLN A 43 1.82 -4.15 -9.06
N SER A 44 2.65 -5.01 -8.48
CA SER A 44 2.74 -5.15 -7.03
C SER A 44 4.19 -5.24 -6.58
N PHE A 45 4.53 -4.50 -5.54
CA PHE A 45 5.86 -4.46 -4.95
C PHE A 45 5.77 -4.93 -3.50
N ARG A 46 6.63 -5.89 -3.14
CA ARG A 46 6.83 -6.31 -1.75
C ARG A 46 7.75 -5.35 -1.04
N SER A 47 7.64 -5.29 0.29
CA SER A 47 8.51 -4.44 1.08
C SER A 47 9.98 -4.81 0.93
N SER A 48 10.85 -3.80 0.88
CA SER A 48 12.30 -3.94 0.73
C SER A 48 13.04 -3.39 1.93
N ASP A 49 14.36 -3.56 1.95
CA ASP A 49 15.20 -2.71 2.79
C ASP A 49 15.04 -1.26 2.35
N GLY A 50 15.15 -0.34 3.32
CA GLY A 50 15.30 1.07 3.01
C GLY A 50 16.69 1.38 2.44
N PRO A 51 16.87 2.56 1.83
CA PRO A 51 18.20 3.04 1.47
C PRO A 51 19.12 3.13 2.70
N ASP A 52 20.45 3.20 2.50
CA ASP A 52 21.43 3.21 3.61
C ASP A 52 21.20 4.32 4.66
N LEU A 53 20.55 5.41 4.27
CA LEU A 53 20.19 6.55 5.13
C LEU A 53 18.71 6.57 5.52
N ALA A 54 18.03 5.43 5.43
CA ALA A 54 16.61 5.33 5.73
C ALA A 54 16.33 5.64 7.21
N PRO A 55 15.47 6.62 7.51
CA PRO A 55 14.97 6.79 8.86
C PRO A 55 14.22 5.53 9.34
N PRO A 56 14.29 5.20 10.65
CA PRO A 56 13.54 4.09 11.23
C PRO A 56 12.03 4.35 11.21
N GLY A 57 11.24 3.28 11.33
CA GLY A 57 9.77 3.36 11.32
C GLY A 57 9.11 3.59 9.96
N TRP A 58 9.89 3.56 8.87
CA TRP A 58 9.39 3.66 7.50
C TRP A 58 9.27 2.27 6.85
N ILE A 59 8.20 2.07 6.08
CA ILE A 59 7.96 0.88 5.27
C ILE A 59 8.41 1.19 3.84
N TRP A 60 9.45 0.50 3.37
CA TRP A 60 10.12 0.81 2.11
C TRP A 60 9.74 -0.14 0.98
N PHE A 61 9.75 0.39 -0.24
CA PHE A 61 9.51 -0.32 -1.48
C PHE A 61 10.50 0.14 -2.56
N ASN A 62 11.15 -0.80 -3.23
CA ASN A 62 11.89 -0.54 -4.47
C ASN A 62 10.90 -0.56 -5.64
N VAL A 63 10.71 0.59 -6.27
CA VAL A 63 9.77 0.80 -7.37
C VAL A 63 10.48 1.23 -8.65
N SER A 64 11.79 0.96 -8.78
CA SER A 64 12.59 1.30 -9.96
C SER A 64 12.04 0.75 -11.28
N THR A 65 11.28 -0.34 -11.24
CA THR A 65 10.61 -0.96 -12.40
C THR A 65 9.15 -0.54 -12.55
N LEU A 66 8.74 0.54 -11.89
CA LEU A 66 7.39 1.08 -11.97
C LEU A 66 7.07 1.53 -13.39
N ASN A 67 5.95 1.05 -13.94
CA ASN A 67 5.45 1.52 -15.22
C ASN A 67 4.99 2.99 -15.09
N PRO A 68 5.50 3.93 -15.92
CA PRO A 68 5.09 5.33 -15.90
C PRO A 68 3.60 5.57 -16.13
N SER A 69 2.86 4.62 -16.73
CA SER A 69 1.41 4.73 -16.98
C SER A 69 0.55 4.48 -15.74
N MET A 70 1.13 4.12 -14.59
CA MET A 70 0.38 3.89 -13.36
C MET A 70 -0.24 5.19 -12.82
N LEU A 71 -1.51 5.12 -12.44
CA LEU A 71 -2.31 6.25 -11.96
C LEU A 71 -2.89 6.05 -10.55
N GLY A 72 -3.12 4.79 -10.14
CA GLY A 72 -3.62 4.46 -8.81
C GLY A 72 -2.61 3.67 -7.99
N ALA A 73 -2.57 3.89 -6.68
CA ALA A 73 -1.73 3.12 -5.76
C ALA A 73 -2.38 2.89 -4.40
N GLU A 74 -2.16 1.69 -3.86
CA GLU A 74 -2.64 1.23 -2.56
C GLU A 74 -1.47 0.72 -1.71
N LEU A 75 -1.34 1.23 -0.49
CA LEU A 75 -0.50 0.61 0.54
C LEU A 75 -1.36 -0.37 1.34
N VAL A 76 -0.96 -1.64 1.36
CA VAL A 76 -1.73 -2.74 1.93
C VAL A 76 -0.97 -3.34 3.11
N LEU A 77 -1.57 -3.27 4.30
CA LEU A 77 -0.96 -3.73 5.55
C LEU A 77 -1.84 -4.76 6.26
N PHE A 78 -1.29 -5.95 6.54
CA PHE A 78 -2.04 -7.00 7.24
C PHE A 78 -2.13 -6.73 8.74
N ARG A 79 -3.35 -6.61 9.27
CA ARG A 79 -3.62 -6.35 10.69
C ARG A 79 -3.40 -7.62 11.53
N LYS A 80 -2.22 -7.74 12.14
CA LYS A 80 -1.83 -8.96 12.89
C LYS A 80 -2.38 -8.97 14.32
N THR A 81 -2.37 -7.83 15.02
CA THR A 81 -2.86 -7.73 16.41
C THR A 81 -4.12 -6.88 16.48
N LEU A 82 -4.92 -7.11 17.52
CA LEU A 82 -6.09 -6.33 17.87
C LEU A 82 -5.93 -5.85 19.32
N HIS A 83 -6.39 -4.63 19.58
CA HIS A 83 -6.43 -4.09 20.92
C HIS A 83 -7.52 -4.80 21.74
N PRO A 84 -7.28 -5.17 23.00
CA PRO A 84 -8.25 -5.93 23.80
C PRO A 84 -9.48 -5.11 24.24
N ARG A 85 -9.47 -3.79 24.03
CA ARG A 85 -10.57 -2.88 24.37
C ARG A 85 -10.89 -2.00 23.16
N PRO A 86 -12.15 -1.53 23.02
CA PRO A 86 -12.50 -0.53 22.02
C PRO A 86 -11.58 0.68 22.11
N LEU A 87 -10.77 0.88 21.07
CA LEU A 87 -9.80 1.97 21.00
C LEU A 87 -9.69 2.42 19.55
N SER A 88 -9.90 3.71 19.34
CA SER A 88 -9.72 4.34 18.04
C SER A 88 -8.57 5.32 18.08
N VAL A 89 -7.77 5.35 17.02
CA VAL A 89 -6.69 6.33 16.83
C VAL A 89 -6.84 6.93 15.45
N THR A 90 -6.53 8.22 15.33
CA THR A 90 -6.38 8.82 14.01
C THR A 90 -4.98 8.47 13.49
N VAL A 91 -4.90 8.04 12.23
CA VAL A 91 -3.63 7.80 11.55
C VAL A 91 -3.50 8.76 10.38
N THR A 92 -2.36 9.42 10.31
CA THR A 92 -1.94 10.24 9.18
C THR A 92 -0.83 9.50 8.45
N LEU A 93 -1.01 9.25 7.16
CA LEU A 93 -0.05 8.56 6.32
C LEU A 93 0.85 9.57 5.62
N HIS A 94 2.16 9.44 5.82
CA HIS A 94 3.17 10.21 5.12
C HIS A 94 3.93 9.33 4.13
N SER A 95 4.45 9.94 3.07
CA SER A 95 5.38 9.27 2.17
C SER A 95 6.69 10.01 2.05
N VAL A 96 7.73 9.27 1.71
CA VAL A 96 9.00 9.80 1.24
C VAL A 96 9.30 9.16 -0.10
N THR A 97 9.75 9.98 -1.04
CA THR A 97 10.21 9.51 -2.35
C THR A 97 11.68 9.88 -2.53
N MET A 98 12.42 9.01 -3.21
CA MET A 98 13.81 9.30 -3.58
C MET A 98 13.87 9.80 -5.01
N LEU A 99 14.36 11.03 -5.19
CA LEU A 99 14.58 11.63 -6.50
C LEU A 99 16.01 12.15 -6.57
N LYS A 100 16.79 11.65 -7.55
CA LYS A 100 18.19 12.07 -7.77
C LYS A 100 19.08 11.99 -6.51
N GLY A 101 18.91 10.95 -5.70
CA GLY A 101 19.72 10.75 -4.50
C GLY A 101 19.24 11.48 -3.23
N ALA A 102 18.18 12.29 -3.31
CA ALA A 102 17.62 13.00 -2.17
C ALA A 102 16.25 12.43 -1.75
N LEU A 103 16.04 12.24 -0.44
CA LEU A 103 14.76 11.87 0.14
C LEU A 103 13.90 13.13 0.32
N ASN A 104 12.69 13.11 -0.25
CA ASN A 104 11.72 14.18 -0.12
C ASN A 104 10.46 13.63 0.55
N GLU A 105 10.13 14.14 1.73
CA GLU A 105 8.87 13.84 2.41
C GLU A 105 7.72 14.62 1.77
N SER A 106 6.62 13.92 1.49
CA SER A 106 5.38 14.52 1.00
C SER A 106 4.58 15.14 2.15
N PRO A 107 3.63 16.04 1.83
CA PRO A 107 2.49 16.29 2.73
C PRO A 107 1.78 14.98 3.11
N ALA A 108 0.92 15.04 4.12
CA ALA A 108 0.05 13.93 4.48
C ALA A 108 -0.76 13.46 3.26
N LEU A 109 -0.68 12.16 2.95
CA LEU A 109 -1.37 11.55 1.83
C LEU A 109 -2.83 11.24 2.15
N GLU A 110 -3.06 10.75 3.37
CA GLU A 110 -4.36 10.34 3.86
C GLU A 110 -4.40 10.52 5.38
N GLU A 111 -5.56 10.91 5.90
CA GLU A 111 -5.87 10.84 7.32
C GLU A 111 -7.11 9.96 7.51
N ARG A 112 -7.04 9.01 8.47
CA ARG A 112 -8.09 8.03 8.68
C ARG A 112 -8.23 7.65 10.15
N LEU A 113 -9.46 7.46 10.62
CA LEU A 113 -9.71 6.85 11.92
C LEU A 113 -9.54 5.31 11.84
N LEU A 114 -8.68 4.74 12.67
CA LEU A 114 -8.51 3.29 12.81
C LEU A 114 -9.10 2.79 14.12
N THR A 115 -10.07 1.91 14.03
CA THR A 115 -10.57 1.12 15.17
C THR A 115 -9.65 -0.08 15.39
N LEU A 116 -8.99 -0.13 16.56
CA LEU A 116 -7.89 -1.07 16.82
C LEU A 116 -8.36 -2.41 17.41
N ASP A 117 -9.58 -2.51 17.93
CA ASP A 117 -10.18 -3.72 18.47
C ASP A 117 -10.82 -4.62 17.41
N GLN A 118 -10.93 -4.13 16.17
CA GLN A 118 -11.58 -4.85 15.07
C GLN A 118 -10.64 -5.01 13.89
N ARG A 119 -10.70 -6.17 13.25
CA ARG A 119 -9.96 -6.43 12.01
C ARG A 119 -10.84 -6.03 10.81
N PRO A 120 -10.29 -5.36 9.79
CA PRO A 120 -11.00 -5.16 8.54
C PRO A 120 -11.49 -6.49 7.97
N SER A 121 -12.64 -6.51 7.28
CA SER A 121 -13.20 -7.73 6.68
C SER A 121 -12.23 -8.42 5.70
N SER A 122 -11.39 -7.64 5.03
CA SER A 122 -10.34 -8.12 4.14
C SER A 122 -9.16 -8.75 4.90
N GLY A 123 -8.99 -8.42 6.19
CA GLY A 123 -7.79 -8.65 7.00
C GLY A 123 -6.71 -7.58 6.85
N TYR A 124 -6.89 -6.63 5.92
CA TYR A 124 -5.89 -5.62 5.57
C TYR A 124 -6.46 -4.22 5.73
N ASP A 125 -5.64 -3.33 6.28
CA ASP A 125 -5.83 -1.90 6.13
C ASP A 125 -5.22 -1.48 4.79
N VAL A 126 -6.02 -0.80 3.97
CA VAL A 126 -5.66 -0.39 2.61
C VAL A 126 -5.72 1.12 2.53
N PHE A 127 -4.60 1.77 2.31
CA PHE A 127 -4.49 3.23 2.22
C PHE A 127 -4.32 3.66 0.78
N ASN A 128 -5.01 4.74 0.38
CA ASN A 128 -4.83 5.32 -0.94
C ASN A 128 -3.57 6.18 -0.95
N VAL A 129 -2.58 5.78 -1.74
CA VAL A 129 -1.31 6.49 -1.87
C VAL A 129 -1.10 7.02 -3.28
N SER A 130 -2.15 7.09 -4.10
CA SER A 130 -2.05 7.48 -5.52
C SER A 130 -1.40 8.85 -5.74
N ALA A 131 -1.51 9.77 -4.77
CA ALA A 131 -0.90 11.09 -4.85
C ALA A 131 0.64 11.05 -4.99
N VAL A 132 1.32 9.99 -4.54
CA VAL A 132 2.78 9.84 -4.73
C VAL A 132 3.17 9.68 -6.19
N LEU A 133 2.25 9.24 -7.05
CA LEU A 133 2.49 9.01 -8.48
C LEU A 133 2.56 10.30 -9.30
N ALA A 134 2.22 11.44 -8.70
CA ALA A 134 2.41 12.75 -9.32
C ALA A 134 3.90 13.11 -9.47
N VAL A 135 4.76 12.55 -8.64
CA VAL A 135 6.21 12.72 -8.71
C VAL A 135 6.79 11.54 -9.48
N LYS A 136 7.37 11.76 -10.67
CA LYS A 136 8.03 10.74 -11.49
C LYS A 136 9.34 11.31 -12.07
N PRO A 137 10.38 10.48 -12.30
CA PRO A 137 10.48 9.05 -12.01
C PRO A 137 10.64 8.73 -10.53
N LEU A 138 10.32 7.49 -10.15
CA LEU A 138 10.37 6.99 -8.77
C LEU A 138 11.27 5.76 -8.71
N GLU A 139 12.25 5.77 -7.82
CA GLU A 139 13.13 4.62 -7.60
C GLU A 139 12.77 3.89 -6.30
N VAL A 140 12.53 4.66 -5.24
CA VAL A 140 12.23 4.17 -3.91
C VAL A 140 11.08 4.98 -3.31
N MET A 141 10.17 4.27 -2.63
CA MET A 141 9.09 4.85 -1.83
C MET A 141 9.17 4.35 -0.40
N GLY A 142 8.99 5.26 0.54
CA GLY A 142 8.79 4.98 1.95
C GLY A 142 7.42 5.46 2.40
N PHE A 143 6.81 4.74 3.34
CA PHE A 143 5.60 5.17 4.03
C PHE A 143 5.75 5.11 5.54
N GLN A 144 5.20 6.10 6.24
CA GLN A 144 5.15 6.15 7.70
C GLN A 144 3.74 6.46 8.17
N LEU A 145 3.26 5.66 9.12
CA LEU A 145 1.99 5.89 9.80
C LEU A 145 2.28 6.70 11.08
N ARG A 146 1.69 7.89 11.19
CA ARG A 146 1.74 8.73 12.38
C ARG A 146 0.38 8.70 13.05
N TYR A 147 0.35 8.36 14.33
CA TYR A 147 -0.88 8.12 15.08
C TYR A 147 -1.12 9.24 16.08
N THR A 148 -2.35 9.69 16.19
CA THR A 148 -2.80 10.65 17.19
C THR A 148 -3.97 10.05 17.96
N ASP A 149 -3.96 10.27 19.28
CA ASP A 149 -5.10 9.98 20.14
C ASP A 149 -5.84 11.29 20.46
N GLU A 150 -6.82 11.24 21.38
CA GLU A 150 -7.59 12.40 21.81
C GLU A 150 -6.73 13.54 22.40
N SER A 151 -5.50 13.26 22.82
CA SER A 151 -4.55 14.25 23.35
C SER A 151 -3.71 14.95 22.26
N GLY A 152 -3.78 14.47 21.01
CA GLY A 152 -3.22 15.13 19.84
C GLY A 152 -1.82 14.67 19.39
N SER A 153 -1.12 13.77 20.10
CA SER A 153 0.12 13.16 19.57
C SER A 153 0.56 11.91 20.34
N LEU A 154 0.76 10.78 19.64
CA LEU A 154 1.38 9.58 20.20
C LEU A 154 2.87 9.52 19.82
N VAL A 155 3.78 9.44 20.79
CA VAL A 155 5.24 9.45 20.50
C VAL A 155 5.77 8.12 19.93
N LEU A 156 4.98 7.03 20.01
CA LEU A 156 5.43 5.66 19.73
C LEU A 156 4.92 5.09 18.39
N HIS A 157 4.92 5.90 17.33
CA HIS A 157 4.38 5.52 16.02
C HIS A 157 4.99 4.24 15.44
N GLU A 158 6.32 4.10 15.52
CA GLU A 158 7.04 2.93 15.01
C GLU A 158 6.63 1.66 15.77
N ALA A 159 6.70 1.70 17.10
CA ALA A 159 6.34 0.56 17.94
C ALA A 159 4.88 0.15 17.73
N LEU A 160 3.98 1.13 17.57
CA LEU A 160 2.58 0.85 17.28
C LEU A 160 2.41 0.21 15.90
N THR A 161 3.07 0.71 14.86
CA THR A 161 3.03 0.11 13.51
C THR A 161 3.58 -1.32 13.53
N GLN A 162 4.72 -1.54 14.20
CA GLN A 162 5.32 -2.87 14.37
C GLN A 162 4.41 -3.81 15.16
N SER A 163 3.66 -3.31 16.13
CA SER A 163 2.71 -4.10 16.91
C SER A 163 1.47 -4.46 16.09
N LEU A 164 0.89 -3.50 15.38
CA LEU A 164 -0.36 -3.65 14.63
C LEU A 164 -0.21 -4.50 13.37
N TYR A 165 0.91 -4.37 12.65
CA TYR A 165 1.05 -4.92 11.31
C TYR A 165 2.13 -6.00 11.17
N CYS A 166 1.93 -6.90 10.21
CA CYS A 166 2.94 -7.88 9.82
C CYS A 166 3.99 -7.22 8.92
N LEU A 167 5.06 -6.69 9.52
CA LEU A 167 6.18 -6.06 8.80
C LEU A 167 7.31 -7.05 8.44
N ASN A 168 7.17 -8.33 8.79
CA ASN A 168 8.19 -9.34 8.49
C ASN A 168 8.18 -9.66 6.99
N ARG A 169 9.27 -9.31 6.30
CA ARG A 169 9.49 -9.52 4.85
C ARG A 169 9.58 -10.99 4.43
N SER A 170 9.81 -11.90 5.37
CA SER A 170 9.75 -13.35 5.09
C SER A 170 8.32 -13.89 5.12
N SER A 171 7.33 -13.08 5.49
CA SER A 171 5.92 -13.47 5.58
C SER A 171 5.21 -13.34 4.23
N LEU A 172 4.25 -14.23 3.99
CA LEU A 172 3.35 -14.08 2.84
C LEU A 172 2.44 -12.85 2.95
N SER A 173 2.26 -12.32 4.16
CA SER A 173 1.44 -11.15 4.49
C SER A 173 2.29 -9.93 4.89
N GLU A 174 3.52 -9.85 4.39
CA GLU A 174 4.33 -8.63 4.47
C GLU A 174 3.63 -7.42 3.82
N PRO A 175 4.08 -6.19 4.08
CA PRO A 175 3.53 -5.01 3.43
C PRO A 175 3.62 -5.12 1.90
N LEU A 176 2.54 -4.70 1.23
CA LEU A 176 2.43 -4.74 -0.21
C LEU A 176 2.00 -3.38 -0.75
N LEU A 177 2.69 -2.90 -1.78
CA LEU A 177 2.27 -1.75 -2.57
C LEU A 177 1.66 -2.26 -3.87
N VAL A 178 0.41 -1.91 -4.17
CA VAL A 178 -0.30 -2.32 -5.39
C VAL A 178 -0.60 -1.09 -6.24
N LEU A 179 -0.29 -1.15 -7.54
CA LEU A 179 -0.46 -0.04 -8.46
C LEU A 179 -1.29 -0.45 -9.67
N TYR A 180 -2.10 0.49 -10.14
CA TYR A 180 -3.10 0.28 -11.18
C TYR A 180 -2.92 1.33 -12.28
N GLN A 181 -2.98 0.90 -13.54
CA GLN A 181 -2.93 1.80 -14.70
C GLN A 181 -4.18 2.67 -14.77
N THR A 182 -5.34 2.07 -14.58
CA THR A 182 -6.63 2.75 -14.40
C THR A 182 -7.10 2.37 -13.01
N HIS A 183 -7.17 3.34 -12.08
CA HIS A 183 -7.59 3.03 -10.72
C HIS A 183 -9.07 2.56 -10.76
N PRO A 184 -9.38 1.28 -10.47
CA PRO A 184 -10.74 0.78 -10.63
C PRO A 184 -11.71 1.41 -9.62
N LEU A 185 -11.18 2.09 -8.60
CA LEU A 185 -11.88 2.48 -7.38
C LEU A 185 -12.32 3.95 -7.35
N LEU A 186 -12.25 4.69 -8.46
CA LEU A 186 -12.90 6.00 -8.59
C LEU A 186 -14.40 5.91 -8.94
N LYS A 187 -15.02 4.73 -8.78
CA LYS A 187 -16.47 4.53 -8.89
C LYS A 187 -17.07 4.03 -7.58
N GLU A 188 -16.83 4.74 -6.48
CA GLU A 188 -17.81 4.82 -5.39
C GLU A 188 -18.20 6.30 -5.27
N THR A 189 -19.01 6.76 -6.21
CA THR A 189 -19.81 7.98 -6.07
C THR A 189 -21.21 7.64 -6.55
N LEU A 190 -22.10 7.41 -5.58
CA LEU A 190 -23.47 7.92 -5.49
C LEU A 190 -24.08 7.46 -4.16
#